data_AF-A0A662BKD7-F1
#
_entry.id   AF-A0A662BKD7-F1
#
_cell.length_a   1.000
_cell.length_b   1.000
_cell.length_c   1.000
_cell.angle_alpha   90.00
_cell.angle_beta   90.00
_cell.angle_gamma   90.00
#
_symmetry.space_group_name_H-M   'P 1'
#
loop_
_entity.id
_entity.type
_entity.pdbx_description
1 polymer ?
#
loop_
_entity_poly.entity_id
_entity_poly.type
_entity_poly.pdbx_seq_one_letter_code
_entity_poly.pdbx_strand_id
1 'polypeptide(L)' 'LIMTDEWFSEYMFRLVIHKDFLDKKTLDILDTEPVLLPPWDPMFAAEE' A
#
# COMPACT_ATOMS: atom_id res chain seq x y z
N LEU A 1 -10.08 12.29 16.03
CA LEU A 1 -8.70 12.45 15.51
C LEU A 1 -8.83 12.98 14.10
N ILE A 2 -8.07 14.02 13.74
CA ILE A 2 -7.99 14.55 12.37
C ILE A 2 -6.52 14.42 11.99
N MET A 3 -6.24 13.84 10.83
CA MET A 3 -4.90 13.67 10.29
C MET A 3 -4.65 14.76 9.25
N THR A 4 -3.47 15.40 9.30
CA THR A 4 -3.07 16.39 8.29
C THR A 4 -2.57 15.69 7.02
N ASP A 5 -2.56 16.41 5.91
CA ASP A 5 -2.00 15.93 4.65
C ASP A 5 -0.51 15.56 4.76
N GLU A 6 0.26 16.37 5.51
CA GLU A 6 1.66 16.08 5.84
C GLU A 6 1.79 14.78 6.64
N TRP A 7 0.94 14.58 7.65
CA TRP A 7 0.96 13.35 8.43
C TRP A 7 0.61 12.14 7.55
N PHE A 8 -0.37 12.28 6.66
CA PHE A 8 -0.73 11.22 5.73
C PHE A 8 0.46 10.84 4.83
N SER A 9 1.17 11.83 4.29
CA SER A 9 2.31 11.61 3.40
C SER A 9 3.49 10.91 4.09
N GLU A 10 3.73 11.21 5.37
CA GLU A 10 4.89 10.70 6.11
C GLU A 10 4.64 9.34 6.80
N TYR A 11 3.39 9.04 7.19
CA TYR A 11 3.10 7.91 8.10
C TYR A 11 2.12 6.88 7.53
N MET A 12 1.48 7.11 6.38
CA MET A 12 0.60 6.12 5.77
C MET A 12 1.34 5.22 4.77
N PHE A 13 1.21 3.91 4.97
CA PHE A 13 1.89 2.92 4.13
C PHE A 13 0.95 2.18 3.17
N ARG A 14 -0.31 1.95 3.57
CA ARG A 14 -1.25 1.10 2.83
C ARG A 14 -2.67 1.63 2.94
N LEU A 15 -3.42 1.43 1.86
CA LEU A 15 -4.84 1.75 1.78
C LEU A 15 -5.51 0.78 0.82
N VAL A 16 -6.84 0.67 0.93
CA VAL A 16 -7.65 -0.20 0.08
C VAL A 16 -8.67 0.67 -0.66
N ILE A 17 -8.69 0.56 -1.98
CA ILE A 17 -9.62 1.28 -2.86
C ILE A 17 -10.41 0.24 -3.65
N HIS A 18 -11.69 0.51 -3.91
CA HIS A 18 -12.50 -0.32 -4.79
C HIS A 18 -11.96 -0.25 -6.24
N LYS A 19 -11.84 -1.40 -6.91
CA LYS A 19 -11.20 -1.50 -8.24
C LYS A 19 -11.82 -0.59 -9.29
N ASP A 20 -13.11 -0.30 -9.17
CA ASP A 20 -13.85 0.59 -10.08
C ASP A 20 -13.27 2.02 -10.13
N PHE A 21 -12.50 2.45 -9.13
CA PHE A 21 -11.85 3.76 -9.09
C PHE A 21 -10.40 3.74 -9.56
N LEU A 22 -9.86 2.58 -9.95
CA LEU A 22 -8.49 2.44 -10.41
C LEU A 22 -8.43 2.41 -11.94
N ASP A 23 -7.41 3.04 -12.50
CA ASP A 23 -7.15 2.98 -13.93
C ASP A 23 -6.57 1.62 -14.33
N LYS A 24 -6.70 1.30 -15.63
CA LYS A 24 -6.26 0.00 -16.17
C LYS A 24 -4.78 -0.26 -15.92
N LYS A 25 -3.91 0.75 -16.07
CA LYS A 25 -2.46 0.57 -15.89
C LYS A 25 -2.13 0.18 -14.45
N THR A 26 -2.83 0.74 -13.46
CA THR A 26 -2.69 0.33 -12.05
C THR A 26 -3.19 -1.08 -11.80
N LEU A 27 -4.31 -1.48 -12.42
CA LEU A 27 -4.85 -2.85 -12.29
C LEU A 27 -3.93 -3.90 -12.91
N ASP A 28 -3.31 -3.60 -14.05
CA ASP A 28 -2.40 -4.50 -14.76
C ASP A 28 -1.15 -4.86 -13.92
N ILE A 29 -0.81 -4.09 -12.88
CA ILE A 29 0.28 -4.40 -11.93
C ILE A 29 -0.01 -5.72 -11.18
N LEU A 30 -1.28 -6.06 -10.95
CA LEU A 30 -1.67 -7.29 -10.25
C LEU A 30 -1.32 -8.56 -11.04
N ASP A 31 -1.08 -8.45 -12.36
CA ASP A 31 -0.71 -9.57 -13.23
C ASP A 31 0.81 -9.75 -13.37
N THR A 32 1.60 -8.86 -12.75
CA THR A 32 3.07 -8.96 -12.76
C THR A 32 3.59 -9.99 -11.76
N GLU A 33 4.81 -10.50 -11.97
CA GLU A 33 5.47 -11.39 -11.01
C GLU A 33 5.70 -10.64 -9.68
N PRO A 34 5.17 -11.13 -8.55
CA PRO A 34 5.31 -10.46 -7.26
C PRO A 34 6.74 -10.56 -6.73
N VAL A 35 7.21 -9.49 -6.10
CA VAL A 35 8.51 -9.49 -5.41
C VAL A 35 8.38 -10.22 -4.07
N LEU A 36 9.10 -11.32 -3.91
CA LEU A 36 9.15 -12.04 -2.64
C LEU A 36 10.01 -11.28 -1.63
N LEU A 37 9.36 -10.72 -0.61
CA LEU A 37 10.04 -10.03 0.48
C LEU A 37 10.51 -11.02 1.56
N PRO A 38 11.63 -10.71 2.25
CA PRO A 38 12.08 -11.53 3.37
C PRO A 38 11.10 -11.45 4.55
N PRO A 39 11.07 -12.45 5.45
CA PRO A 39 10.12 -12.48 6.57
C PRO A 39 10.24 -11.33 7.57
N TRP A 40 11.38 -10.64 7.61
CA TRP A 40 11.65 -9.51 8.52
C TRP A 40 11.42 -8.14 7.87
N ASP A 41 10.81 -8.11 6.69
CA ASP A 41 10.56 -6.86 5.97
C ASP A 41 9.59 -5.96 6.75
N PRO A 42 9.95 -4.67 6.99
CA PRO A 42 9.16 -3.76 7.80
C PRO A 42 7.77 -3.46 7.21
N MET A 43 7.53 -3.72 5.91
CA MET A 43 6.22 -3.51 5.27
C MET A 43 5.12 -4.41 5.83
N PHE A 44 5.50 -5.55 6.42
CA PHE A 44 4.58 -6.53 7.02
C PHE A 44 4.98 -6.92 8.44
N ALA A 45 5.85 -6.15 9.09
CA ALA A 45 6.09 -6.30 10.51
C ALA A 45 4.75 -6.17 11.27
N ALA A 46 4.55 -7.01 12.28
CA ALA A 46 3.42 -6.85 13.17
C ALA A 46 3.51 -5.48 13.84
N GLU A 47 2.41 -4.72 13.84
CA GLU A 47 2.30 -3.53 14.69
C GLU A 47 2.33 -4.02 16.14
N GLU A 48 3.35 -3.62 16.91
CA GLU A 48 3.40 -3.83 18.37
C GLU A 48 2.47 -2.86 19.11
#